data_AF-A0A8C9TZQ0-F1
#
_entry.id   AF-A0A8C9TZQ0-F1
#
_cell.length_a   1.000
_cell.length_b   1.000
_cell.length_c   1.000
_cell.angle_alpha   90.00
_cell.angle_beta   90.00
_cell.angle_gamma   90.00
#
_symmetry.space_group_name_H-M   'P 1'
#
loop_
_entity.id
_entity.type
_entity.pdbx_description
1 polymer ?
#
loop_
_entity_poly.entity_id
_entity_poly.type
_entity_poly.pdbx_seq_one_letter_code
_entity_poly.pdbx_strand_id
1 'polypeptide(L)'
;MLLFFYDLPAYISMLLFKYLKGSAAGMLLGHGPLDHSGSLTTNRWRSGWSPSWLKLGSNPCCCSTGGRNEQRRYRFFPSIPEKPGMPCPGEDKSIYRRGARRWRKLYRVNGHLFQAKRFNRKAYCGHCSERIWGLGRQGYKCINCKLLVHKRCHKLVPPTCQRPMVSTDLKTVVDGLDGIKISQGLGLGDFDLIRVIGRGSYAKVLLVRLKKNDQIYAMKVVKKELVHDDEDIDWVQTEKHVFEQASSNPFLVGLHSCFQTDSRLFLVIEYVNGGDLMFHMQRQRKLPEEHARFYAAEICIALNFLHEKGIIYRDLKLDNVLLDHEGHIKLTDYGMCKEGIRPGDTTSTFCGTPNYIAPEILRGEDYGFSVDWWALGVLMFEMMAGRSPFDIITDNPDMNTEEYLFQVILEKPIRIPRSLSVKAASVLKGFLNKDPKERLGCQVHTGFTDIKSHTFFRSIDWEQKQVTPPFKPQITDDYGLDNFDTQFTNEPVQLTPDDEDVIKRIDQSEFEGFEYINPMMLSTEESV
;
A
#
# COMPACT_ATOMS: atom_id res chain seq x y z
N MET A 1 -3.05 -14.14 -26.77
CA MET A 1 -3.43 -12.78 -27.18
C MET A 1 -3.25 -11.92 -25.93
N LEU A 2 -2.17 -11.15 -25.90
CA LEU A 2 -1.73 -10.35 -24.75
C LEU A 2 -2.73 -9.21 -24.51
N LEU A 3 -3.19 -9.04 -23.27
CA LEU A 3 -3.84 -7.80 -22.83
C LEU A 3 -3.08 -7.26 -21.62
N PHE A 4 -2.48 -6.10 -21.86
CA PHE A 4 -1.85 -5.21 -20.90
C PHE A 4 -2.88 -4.71 -19.88
N PHE A 5 -2.51 -4.67 -18.60
CA PHE A 5 -3.12 -3.75 -17.64
C PHE A 5 -2.01 -3.12 -16.79
N TYR A 6 -1.66 -1.88 -17.17
CA TYR A 6 -0.96 -0.89 -16.36
C TYR A 6 -2.00 0.07 -15.77
N ASP A 7 -1.64 0.73 -14.66
CA ASP A 7 -2.27 1.90 -14.02
C ASP A 7 -3.41 1.63 -13.01
N LEU A 8 -3.14 1.79 -11.70
CA LEU A 8 -4.21 1.80 -10.68
C LEU A 8 -4.15 2.81 -9.49
N PRO A 9 -3.25 3.80 -9.35
CA PRO A 9 -3.42 4.78 -8.26
C PRO A 9 -3.87 6.17 -8.73
N ALA A 10 -3.51 6.60 -9.94
CA ALA A 10 -3.79 7.98 -10.38
C ALA A 10 -5.22 8.19 -10.93
N TYR A 11 -5.95 7.12 -11.26
CA TYR A 11 -7.26 7.22 -11.92
C TYR A 11 -8.48 7.12 -10.98
N ILE A 12 -8.31 6.54 -9.79
CA ILE A 12 -9.41 6.34 -8.81
C ILE A 12 -9.94 7.68 -8.26
N SER A 13 -9.12 8.74 -8.24
CA SER A 13 -9.59 10.08 -7.86
C SER A 13 -10.56 10.71 -8.86
N MET A 14 -10.62 10.23 -10.12
CA MET A 14 -11.48 10.81 -11.15
C MET A 14 -12.90 10.22 -11.17
N LEU A 15 -13.06 8.97 -10.72
CA LEU A 15 -14.37 8.27 -10.66
C LEU A 15 -15.25 8.72 -9.49
N LEU A 16 -14.66 9.34 -8.47
CA LEU A 16 -15.34 9.90 -7.28
C LEU A 16 -16.43 10.95 -7.61
N PHE A 17 -16.43 11.52 -8.81
CA PHE A 17 -17.37 12.59 -9.18
C PHE A 17 -18.65 12.15 -9.89
N LYS A 18 -18.73 10.90 -10.39
CA LYS A 18 -19.91 10.43 -11.15
C LYS A 18 -20.90 9.62 -10.33
N TYR A 19 -20.46 8.80 -9.38
CA TYR A 19 -21.36 7.91 -8.64
C TYR A 19 -22.20 8.58 -7.53
N LEU A 20 -21.78 9.75 -7.01
CA LEU A 20 -22.56 10.50 -6.01
C LEU A 20 -23.73 11.31 -6.59
N LYS A 21 -23.95 11.32 -7.91
CA LYS A 21 -25.06 12.08 -8.56
C LYS A 21 -26.21 11.22 -9.08
N GLY A 22 -26.18 9.90 -8.87
CA GLY A 22 -27.15 8.96 -9.46
C GLY A 22 -28.39 8.65 -8.63
N SER A 23 -28.62 9.28 -7.47
CA SER A 23 -29.74 8.90 -6.60
C SER A 23 -30.30 10.06 -5.79
N ALA A 24 -30.84 11.09 -6.46
CA ALA A 24 -31.85 12.01 -5.91
C ALA A 24 -32.34 12.99 -7.00
N ALA A 25 -33.40 12.65 -7.72
CA ALA A 25 -34.31 13.61 -8.36
C ALA A 25 -35.58 12.90 -8.86
N GLY A 26 -36.50 12.61 -7.94
CA GLY A 26 -37.90 12.35 -8.24
C GLY A 26 -38.74 13.55 -7.79
N MET A 27 -39.71 13.93 -8.63
CA MET A 27 -40.79 14.91 -8.39
C MET A 27 -40.43 16.40 -8.24
N LEU A 28 -40.73 17.19 -9.27
CA LEU A 28 -41.88 18.12 -9.29
C LEU A 28 -41.93 18.89 -10.63
N LEU A 29 -43.13 18.90 -11.23
CA LEU A 29 -43.51 19.61 -12.44
C LEU A 29 -43.74 21.11 -12.17
N GLY A 30 -43.56 21.97 -13.18
CA GLY A 30 -44.18 23.30 -13.18
C GLY A 30 -43.50 24.37 -14.04
N HIS A 31 -43.96 24.48 -15.28
CA HIS A 31 -43.95 25.63 -16.21
C HIS A 31 -43.26 26.95 -15.80
N GLY A 32 -42.32 27.39 -16.65
CA GLY A 32 -42.19 28.81 -17.02
C GLY A 32 -42.40 28.93 -18.54
N PRO A 33 -42.73 30.13 -19.05
CA PRO A 33 -42.00 30.55 -20.24
C PRO A 33 -41.70 32.06 -20.30
N LEU A 34 -40.58 32.35 -20.97
CA LEU A 34 -40.23 33.60 -21.70
C LEU A 34 -39.79 34.79 -20.81
N ASP A 35 -38.77 35.59 -21.13
CA ASP A 35 -38.13 35.76 -22.43
C ASP A 35 -36.76 36.48 -22.39
N HIS A 36 -36.01 36.25 -23.47
CA HIS A 36 -35.06 37.12 -24.18
C HIS A 36 -34.16 38.10 -23.38
N SER A 37 -32.83 38.00 -23.49
CA SER A 37 -32.04 38.28 -24.70
C SER A 37 -30.56 38.28 -24.26
N GLY A 38 -29.55 37.97 -25.05
CA GLY A 38 -29.45 37.49 -26.40
C GLY A 38 -27.97 37.51 -26.78
N SER A 39 -27.54 36.46 -27.49
CA SER A 39 -26.67 36.60 -28.67
C SER A 39 -25.17 36.87 -28.37
N LEU A 40 -24.17 36.22 -28.97
CA LEU A 40 -24.06 35.41 -30.18
C LEU A 40 -22.68 34.70 -30.09
N THR A 41 -22.66 33.43 -30.53
CA THR A 41 -21.67 32.78 -31.45
C THR A 41 -20.16 32.82 -31.13
N THR A 42 -19.30 31.84 -31.43
CA THR A 42 -19.33 30.52 -32.08
C THR A 42 -17.87 30.03 -32.09
N ASN A 43 -17.67 28.70 -32.12
CA ASN A 43 -16.61 27.98 -32.86
C ASN A 43 -15.12 28.00 -32.40
N ARG A 44 -14.74 26.90 -31.73
CA ARG A 44 -13.90 25.80 -32.25
C ARG A 44 -12.59 26.15 -33.00
N TRP A 45 -11.44 25.99 -32.34
CA TRP A 45 -10.12 25.62 -32.90
C TRP A 45 -9.31 24.85 -31.81
N ARG A 46 -9.05 23.55 -31.95
CA ARG A 46 -7.84 22.87 -32.48
C ARG A 46 -6.51 23.22 -31.77
N SER A 47 -5.92 22.16 -31.17
CA SER A 47 -4.50 21.79 -31.13
C SER A 47 -3.40 22.87 -31.14
N GLY A 48 -2.54 22.81 -30.11
CA GLY A 48 -1.10 23.04 -30.25
C GLY A 48 -0.58 24.33 -29.62
N TRP A 49 -0.02 24.24 -28.41
CA TRP A 49 1.06 25.13 -27.97
C TRP A 49 2.07 24.35 -27.11
N SER A 50 3.29 24.25 -27.65
CA SER A 50 4.49 23.84 -26.92
C SER A 50 4.89 24.92 -25.89
N PRO A 51 5.77 24.61 -24.93
CA PRO A 51 6.02 25.45 -23.76
C PRO A 51 6.98 26.60 -24.11
N SER A 52 6.46 27.82 -24.16
CA SER A 52 7.27 29.04 -24.15
C SER A 52 6.73 29.99 -23.07
N TRP A 53 6.99 29.68 -21.80
CA TRP A 53 6.90 30.67 -20.75
C TRP A 53 8.29 31.24 -20.50
N LEU A 54 8.47 32.44 -21.05
CA LEU A 54 9.57 33.33 -20.76
C LEU A 54 9.83 33.40 -19.25
N LYS A 55 11.13 33.36 -18.90
CA LYS A 55 11.69 33.84 -17.64
C LYS A 55 11.15 35.24 -17.33
N LEU A 56 10.13 35.34 -16.49
CA LEU A 56 9.85 36.50 -15.66
C LEU A 56 9.73 35.99 -14.22
N GLY A 57 10.61 36.49 -13.35
CA GLY A 57 10.77 36.00 -11.98
C GLY A 57 9.56 36.31 -11.10
N SER A 58 8.59 35.40 -11.05
CA SER A 58 7.70 35.11 -9.91
C SER A 58 6.65 34.08 -10.35
N ASN A 59 6.58 32.92 -9.69
CA ASN A 59 5.55 31.91 -9.97
C ASN A 59 4.17 32.44 -9.50
N PRO A 60 3.15 32.56 -10.36
CA PRO A 60 1.82 33.01 -9.96
C PRO A 60 1.09 31.94 -9.13
N CYS A 61 0.33 32.36 -8.12
CA CYS A 61 -0.55 31.47 -7.35
C CYS A 61 -1.95 31.44 -7.97
N CYS A 62 -2.56 30.26 -8.11
CA CYS A 62 -3.93 30.10 -8.61
C CYS A 62 -4.89 29.73 -7.46
N CYS A 63 -5.99 30.47 -7.32
CA CYS A 63 -7.02 30.17 -6.32
C CYS A 63 -8.42 30.22 -6.96
N SER A 64 -9.38 29.47 -6.39
CA SER A 64 -10.77 29.44 -6.86
C SER A 64 -11.73 30.06 -5.83
N THR A 65 -12.59 30.98 -6.25
CA THR A 65 -13.67 31.52 -5.43
C THR A 65 -14.85 30.54 -5.44
N GLY A 66 -15.21 29.99 -4.28
CA GLY A 66 -16.32 29.05 -4.15
C GLY A 66 -17.66 29.78 -3.94
N GLY A 67 -18.56 29.72 -4.93
CA GLY A 67 -19.97 30.08 -4.79
C GLY A 67 -20.83 28.84 -5.00
N ARG A 68 -21.89 28.66 -4.20
CA ARG A 68 -22.64 27.41 -4.09
C ARG A 68 -23.50 27.03 -5.32
N ASN A 69 -23.36 27.69 -6.47
CA ASN A 69 -24.12 27.35 -7.70
C ASN A 69 -23.59 27.88 -9.06
N GLU A 70 -22.33 28.33 -9.21
CA GLU A 70 -21.87 28.87 -10.51
C GLU A 70 -20.44 28.44 -10.91
N GLN A 71 -20.18 28.45 -12.22
CA GLN A 71 -18.91 28.11 -12.87
C GLN A 71 -17.67 28.60 -12.10
N ARG A 72 -16.75 27.67 -11.81
CA ARG A 72 -15.49 27.96 -11.10
C ARG A 72 -14.67 29.00 -11.88
N ARG A 73 -14.60 30.22 -11.35
CA ARG A 73 -13.68 31.27 -11.83
C ARG A 73 -12.33 31.10 -11.14
N TYR A 74 -11.28 30.91 -11.93
CA TYR A 74 -9.90 30.86 -11.44
C TYR A 74 -9.33 32.28 -11.42
N ARG A 75 -8.80 32.71 -10.28
CA ARG A 75 -8.04 33.98 -10.17
C ARG A 75 -6.57 33.66 -9.98
N PHE A 76 -5.73 34.36 -10.73
CA PHE A 76 -4.27 34.28 -10.63
C PHE A 76 -3.77 35.51 -9.87
N PHE A 77 -3.02 35.27 -8.80
CA PHE A 77 -2.41 36.32 -7.98
C PHE A 77 -0.92 36.44 -8.30
N PRO A 78 -0.48 37.57 -8.86
CA PRO A 78 0.93 37.83 -9.12
C PRO A 78 1.58 38.42 -7.85
N SER A 79 1.92 37.58 -6.85
CA SER A 79 2.89 37.94 -5.79
C SER A 79 3.05 36.84 -4.72
N ILE A 80 4.25 36.83 -4.12
CA ILE A 80 4.60 36.10 -2.89
C ILE A 80 4.08 36.94 -1.70
N PRO A 81 3.37 36.36 -0.71
CA PRO A 81 2.96 37.12 0.48
C PRO A 81 4.18 37.59 1.27
N GLU A 82 4.12 38.80 1.84
CA GLU A 82 5.23 39.41 2.57
C GLU A 82 5.78 38.54 3.72
N LYS A 83 4.94 37.67 4.31
CA LYS A 83 5.32 36.76 5.40
C LYS A 83 4.71 35.37 5.22
N PRO A 84 5.43 34.29 5.63
CA PRO A 84 4.89 32.94 5.62
C PRO A 84 3.58 32.84 6.41
N GLY A 85 2.54 32.29 5.78
CA GLY A 85 1.22 32.08 6.39
C GLY A 85 0.19 33.19 6.17
N MET A 86 0.53 34.27 5.45
CA MET A 86 -0.43 35.31 5.05
C MET A 86 -1.08 35.03 3.67
N PRO A 87 -2.30 35.55 3.42
CA PRO A 87 -2.91 35.55 2.10
C PRO A 87 -2.10 36.40 1.11
N CYS A 88 -2.14 36.05 -0.18
CA CYS A 88 -1.58 36.92 -1.22
C CYS A 88 -2.35 38.25 -1.29
N PRO A 89 -1.74 39.36 -1.75
CA PRO A 89 -2.46 40.62 -1.97
C PRO A 89 -3.70 40.41 -2.85
N GLY A 90 -4.88 40.70 -2.31
CA GLY A 90 -6.19 40.52 -2.98
C GLY A 90 -6.89 39.17 -2.73
N GLU A 91 -6.28 38.27 -1.96
CA GLU A 91 -6.91 37.01 -1.53
C GLU A 91 -7.71 37.21 -0.23
N ASP A 92 -8.97 36.76 -0.23
CA ASP A 92 -9.83 36.75 0.95
C ASP A 92 -9.94 35.34 1.57
N LYS A 93 -10.44 35.25 2.81
CA LYS A 93 -10.54 33.98 3.57
C LYS A 93 -11.55 32.98 3.01
N SER A 94 -12.42 33.38 2.09
CA SER A 94 -13.45 32.53 1.46
C SER A 94 -12.94 31.78 0.23
N ILE A 95 -11.70 32.03 -0.19
CA ILE A 95 -11.09 31.45 -1.38
C ILE A 95 -10.36 30.14 -1.04
N TYR A 96 -10.69 29.06 -1.76
CA TYR A 96 -10.08 27.73 -1.57
C TYR A 96 -8.86 27.55 -2.48
N ARG A 97 -7.74 27.08 -1.93
CA ARG A 97 -6.48 26.80 -2.65
C ARG A 97 -6.40 25.34 -3.10
N ARG A 98 -6.03 25.09 -4.36
CA ARG A 98 -5.67 23.75 -4.89
C ARG A 98 -4.26 23.80 -5.47
N GLY A 99 -3.42 22.80 -5.16
CA GLY A 99 -2.05 22.69 -5.68
C GLY A 99 -1.03 23.66 -5.08
N ALA A 100 -1.34 24.34 -3.96
CA ALA A 100 -0.40 25.25 -3.32
C ALA A 100 0.66 24.48 -2.51
N ARG A 101 1.94 24.77 -2.77
CA ARG A 101 3.09 24.34 -1.98
C ARG A 101 2.82 24.70 -0.50
N ARG A 102 2.55 23.71 0.35
CA ARG A 102 2.30 23.94 1.78
C ARG A 102 3.62 24.31 2.45
N TRP A 103 3.76 25.58 2.81
CA TRP A 103 4.87 26.03 3.65
C TRP A 103 4.88 25.25 4.96
N ARG A 104 6.06 24.77 5.38
CA ARG A 104 6.24 24.08 6.66
C ARG A 104 5.66 24.96 7.78
N LYS A 105 4.58 24.50 8.41
CA LYS A 105 3.92 25.23 9.50
C LYS A 105 4.75 25.10 10.77
N LEU A 106 5.44 26.18 11.12
CA LEU A 106 6.27 26.29 12.31
C LEU A 106 5.51 27.05 13.39
N TYR A 107 5.59 26.55 14.62
CA TYR A 107 4.90 27.09 15.78
C TYR A 107 5.95 27.70 16.71
N ARG A 108 6.06 29.02 16.74
CA ARG A 108 6.99 29.70 17.65
C ARG A 108 6.35 29.86 19.02
N VAL A 109 6.90 29.22 20.04
CA VAL A 109 6.37 29.23 21.41
C VAL A 109 7.51 29.26 22.40
N ASN A 110 7.53 30.23 23.31
CA ASN A 110 8.53 30.37 24.38
C ASN A 110 9.99 30.23 23.86
N GLY A 111 10.32 30.91 22.75
CA GLY A 111 11.66 30.83 22.14
C GLY A 111 11.92 29.59 21.28
N HIS A 112 11.15 28.52 21.43
CA HIS A 112 11.21 27.31 20.61
C HIS A 112 10.52 27.53 19.26
N LEU A 113 10.99 26.81 18.24
CA LEU A 113 10.40 26.78 16.91
C LEU A 113 9.95 25.34 16.63
N PHE A 114 8.71 25.05 16.99
CA PHE A 114 8.14 23.72 16.98
C PHE A 114 7.60 23.34 15.60
N GLN A 115 7.94 22.13 15.16
CA GLN A 115 7.35 21.49 13.99
C GLN A 115 6.52 20.29 14.44
N ALA A 116 5.30 20.16 13.91
CA ALA A 116 4.47 18.99 14.19
C ALA A 116 5.13 17.75 13.57
N LYS A 117 5.39 16.72 14.38
CA LYS A 117 6.04 15.47 13.97
C LYS A 117 5.24 14.27 14.48
N ARG A 118 5.32 13.16 13.75
CA ARG A 118 4.99 11.82 14.26
C ARG A 118 6.22 11.30 15.00
N PHE A 119 6.03 10.64 16.13
CA PHE A 119 7.13 10.12 16.92
C PHE A 119 7.05 8.60 17.02
N ASN A 120 8.20 7.94 17.12
CA ASN A 120 8.24 6.49 17.30
C ASN A 120 7.67 6.08 18.68
N ARG A 121 7.48 4.76 18.87
CA ARG A 121 6.86 4.18 20.08
C ARG A 121 7.60 4.51 21.39
N LYS A 122 8.81 5.11 21.39
CA LYS A 122 9.63 5.44 22.57
C LYS A 122 9.75 6.95 22.88
N ALA A 123 8.92 7.81 22.29
CA ALA A 123 9.00 9.25 22.54
C ALA A 123 8.25 9.71 23.80
N TYR A 124 8.93 10.51 24.62
CA TYR A 124 8.40 11.11 25.86
C TYR A 124 8.36 12.63 25.75
N CYS A 125 7.33 13.23 26.34
CA CYS A 125 7.15 14.67 26.39
C CYS A 125 8.10 15.28 27.42
N GLY A 126 9.01 16.16 27.00
CA GLY A 126 9.94 16.85 27.90
C GLY A 126 9.29 17.87 28.85
N HIS A 127 7.95 17.97 28.87
CA HIS A 127 7.21 18.78 29.83
C HIS A 127 6.48 17.93 30.89
N CYS A 128 5.62 16.99 30.48
CA CYS A 128 4.87 16.15 31.42
C CYS A 128 5.52 14.79 31.69
N SER A 129 6.62 14.45 31.00
CA SER A 129 7.31 13.15 31.06
C SER A 129 6.45 11.95 30.68
N GLU A 130 5.21 12.17 30.23
CA GLU A 130 4.35 11.13 29.69
C GLU A 130 4.70 10.82 28.23
N ARG A 131 4.32 9.61 27.80
CA ARG A 131 4.50 9.14 26.43
C ARG A 131 3.72 9.99 25.43
N ILE A 132 4.33 10.29 24.28
CA ILE A 132 3.65 10.94 23.15
C ILE A 132 3.05 9.84 22.25
N TRP A 133 1.72 9.72 22.23
CA TRP A 133 0.99 8.68 21.47
C TRP A 133 -0.33 9.24 20.87
N GLY A 134 -0.90 8.54 19.89
CA GLY A 134 -2.11 8.94 19.13
C GLY A 134 -1.98 8.76 17.61
N LEU A 135 -3.08 8.89 16.86
CA LEU A 135 -3.06 8.84 15.39
C LEU A 135 -2.55 10.17 14.80
N GLY A 136 -1.70 10.13 13.76
CA GLY A 136 -1.18 11.31 13.05
C GLY A 136 0.03 12.00 13.72
N ARG A 137 0.19 13.32 13.50
CA ARG A 137 1.29 14.13 14.11
C ARG A 137 1.08 14.25 15.63
N GLN A 138 1.58 13.29 16.39
CA GLN A 138 1.31 13.11 17.84
C GLN A 138 1.84 14.26 18.72
N GLY A 139 2.86 15.00 18.28
CA GLY A 139 3.41 16.10 19.05
C GLY A 139 4.25 17.07 18.23
N TYR A 140 5.03 17.88 18.93
CA TYR A 140 5.89 18.92 18.40
C TYR A 140 7.36 18.63 18.73
N LYS A 141 8.24 18.79 17.74
CA LYS A 141 9.71 18.75 17.90
C LYS A 141 10.25 20.16 17.67
N CYS A 142 10.99 20.71 18.63
CA CYS A 142 11.68 21.98 18.42
C CYS A 142 12.79 21.76 17.39
N ILE A 143 12.82 22.52 16.31
CA ILE A 143 13.83 22.32 15.27
C ILE A 143 15.23 22.75 15.74
N ASN A 144 15.31 23.64 16.74
CA ASN A 144 16.55 24.16 17.30
C ASN A 144 17.13 23.20 18.35
N CYS A 145 16.45 23.00 19.48
CA CYS A 145 16.98 22.21 20.61
C CYS A 145 16.48 20.76 20.64
N LYS A 146 15.74 20.31 19.63
CA LYS A 146 15.18 18.95 19.50
C LYS A 146 14.22 18.51 20.61
N LEU A 147 13.79 19.42 21.48
CA LEU A 147 12.80 19.14 22.52
C LEU A 147 11.50 18.59 21.94
N LEU A 148 11.04 17.45 22.47
CA LEU A 148 9.81 16.77 22.10
C LEU A 148 8.71 17.07 23.11
N VAL A 149 7.52 17.44 22.65
CA VAL A 149 6.37 17.72 23.53
C VAL A 149 5.06 17.33 22.88
N HIS A 150 4.03 17.01 23.67
CA HIS A 150 2.68 16.87 23.11
C HIS A 150 2.20 18.18 22.49
N LYS A 151 1.24 18.06 21.57
CA LYS A 151 0.46 19.21 21.08
C LYS A 151 -0.19 20.01 22.21
N ARG A 152 -0.64 19.38 23.30
CA ARG A 152 -1.18 20.08 24.48
C ARG A 152 -0.10 20.75 25.33
N CYS A 153 1.13 20.23 25.33
CA CYS A 153 2.19 20.66 26.24
C CYS A 153 3.11 21.75 25.68
N HIS A 154 3.14 21.99 24.36
CA HIS A 154 4.10 22.93 23.75
C HIS A 154 4.03 24.37 24.28
N LYS A 155 2.86 24.82 24.75
CA LYS A 155 2.68 26.15 25.38
C LYS A 155 3.18 26.24 26.81
N LEU A 156 3.40 25.10 27.46
CA LEU A 156 3.79 24.99 28.87
C LEU A 156 5.31 24.83 29.05
N VAL A 157 6.06 24.79 27.95
CA VAL A 157 7.51 24.61 27.96
C VAL A 157 8.20 25.90 28.41
N PRO A 158 9.21 25.84 29.30
CA PRO A 158 10.01 27.00 29.69
C PRO A 158 10.72 27.67 28.50
N PRO A 159 10.97 28.99 28.56
CA PRO A 159 11.64 29.74 27.49
C PRO A 159 13.16 29.52 27.47
N THR A 160 13.59 28.27 27.40
CA THR A 160 14.99 27.83 27.52
C THR A 160 15.61 27.44 26.19
N CYS A 161 14.97 27.75 25.05
CA CYS A 161 15.52 27.42 23.73
C CYS A 161 16.78 28.25 23.44
N GLN A 162 17.94 27.69 23.73
CA GLN A 162 19.24 28.28 23.36
C GLN A 162 19.41 28.17 21.84
N ARG A 163 19.58 29.30 21.15
CA ARG A 163 19.96 29.35 19.72
C ARG A 163 21.48 29.38 19.61
N PRO A 164 22.03 28.82 18.50
CA PRO A 164 22.40 29.72 17.39
C PRO A 164 21.82 29.29 16.04
N MET A 165 21.44 30.27 15.20
CA MET A 165 21.40 30.11 13.74
C MET A 165 22.50 30.99 13.15
N VAL A 166 23.58 30.39 12.66
CA VAL A 166 24.32 30.83 11.45
C VAL A 166 24.84 29.56 10.77
N SER A 167 24.70 29.49 9.46
CA SER A 167 25.18 28.42 8.60
C SER A 167 26.70 28.43 8.48
N THR A 168 27.38 27.35 8.86
CA THR A 168 28.52 26.73 8.18
C THR A 168 28.99 25.52 8.98
N ASP A 169 29.41 24.49 8.26
CA ASP A 169 30.29 23.38 8.67
C ASP A 169 29.79 22.31 9.64
N LEU A 170 29.42 21.20 8.98
CA LEU A 170 29.34 19.84 9.47
C LEU A 170 30.76 19.32 9.80
N LYS A 171 31.20 19.32 11.07
CA LYS A 171 32.25 18.41 11.58
C LYS A 171 32.41 18.47 13.10
N THR A 172 32.70 17.28 13.66
CA THR A 172 33.24 16.98 15.00
C THR A 172 32.37 17.29 16.21
N VAL A 173 31.74 16.24 16.78
CA VAL A 173 32.03 15.77 18.16
C VAL A 173 31.77 14.25 18.21
N VAL A 174 32.82 13.46 18.06
CA VAL A 174 32.95 12.14 18.68
C VAL A 174 34.02 12.35 19.73
N ASP A 175 33.71 12.07 21.00
CA ASP A 175 34.62 11.40 21.93
C ASP A 175 33.94 11.18 23.28
N GLY A 176 34.05 9.95 23.78
CA GLY A 176 33.78 9.60 25.17
C GLY A 176 32.47 8.85 25.41
N LEU A 177 32.45 7.56 25.09
CA LEU A 177 31.87 6.47 25.90
C LEU A 177 32.18 5.14 25.18
N ASP A 178 33.35 4.58 25.50
CA ASP A 178 33.73 3.22 25.11
C ASP A 178 32.79 2.19 25.73
N GLY A 179 32.34 1.21 24.93
CA GLY A 179 31.96 -0.11 25.48
C GLY A 179 30.71 -0.80 24.94
N ILE A 180 29.89 -0.18 24.08
CA ILE A 180 28.85 -0.90 23.34
C ILE A 180 28.90 -0.44 21.88
N LYS A 181 29.53 -1.25 21.01
CA LYS A 181 29.36 -1.13 19.57
C LYS A 181 27.89 -1.40 19.25
N ILE A 182 27.07 -0.35 19.17
CA ILE A 182 25.81 -0.41 18.43
C ILE A 182 26.25 -0.71 16.99
N SER A 183 26.02 -1.93 16.52
CA SER A 183 26.35 -2.34 15.15
C SER A 183 25.84 -1.27 14.19
N GLN A 184 26.74 -0.72 13.35
CA GLN A 184 26.32 0.03 12.17
C GLN A 184 25.27 -0.80 11.45
N GLY A 185 24.10 -0.22 11.18
CA GLY A 185 23.03 -0.92 10.46
C GLY A 185 23.50 -1.39 9.09
N LEU A 186 22.85 -2.42 8.55
CA LEU A 186 23.11 -2.90 7.19
C LEU A 186 22.82 -1.79 6.16
N GLY A 187 23.61 -1.73 5.10
CA GLY A 187 23.43 -0.84 3.97
C GLY A 187 23.59 -1.55 2.64
N LEU A 188 23.38 -0.82 1.53
CA LEU A 188 23.43 -1.42 0.18
C LEU A 188 24.80 -2.05 -0.14
N GLY A 189 25.89 -1.50 0.41
CA GLY A 189 27.24 -2.02 0.19
C GLY A 189 27.49 -3.42 0.78
N ASP A 190 26.65 -3.87 1.71
CA ASP A 190 26.74 -5.18 2.36
C ASP A 190 26.15 -6.31 1.51
N PHE A 191 25.52 -5.97 0.38
CA PHE A 191 24.84 -6.93 -0.49
C PHE A 191 25.48 -6.99 -1.88
N ASP A 192 25.52 -8.19 -2.45
CA ASP A 192 25.73 -8.42 -3.87
C ASP A 192 24.38 -8.52 -4.57
N LEU A 193 24.19 -7.73 -5.63
CA LEU A 193 22.99 -7.79 -6.46
C LEU A 193 23.17 -8.89 -7.51
N ILE A 194 22.32 -9.90 -7.52
CA ILE A 194 22.48 -11.10 -8.37
C ILE A 194 21.55 -11.06 -9.59
N ARG A 195 20.26 -10.79 -9.38
CA ARG A 195 19.25 -10.87 -10.44
C ARG A 195 18.06 -9.98 -10.15
N VAL A 196 17.38 -9.52 -11.18
CA VAL A 196 16.04 -8.93 -11.03
C VAL A 196 15.03 -10.07 -11.09
N ILE A 197 14.19 -10.21 -10.07
CA ILE A 197 13.23 -11.32 -9.95
C ILE A 197 11.78 -10.87 -10.01
N GLY A 198 11.52 -9.57 -9.94
CA GLY A 198 10.17 -9.05 -10.11
C GLY A 198 10.09 -7.53 -10.14
N ARG A 199 8.93 -7.04 -10.56
CA ARG A 199 8.52 -5.64 -10.45
C ARG A 199 7.08 -5.55 -9.99
N GLY A 200 6.82 -4.65 -9.05
CA GLY A 200 5.49 -4.14 -8.74
C GLY A 200 5.34 -2.69 -9.21
N SER A 201 4.17 -2.12 -8.98
CA SER A 201 3.84 -0.73 -9.36
C SER A 201 4.82 0.31 -8.79
N TYR A 202 5.35 0.05 -7.59
CA TYR A 202 6.20 0.98 -6.84
C TYR A 202 7.57 0.40 -6.47
N ALA A 203 7.80 -0.87 -6.79
CA ALA A 203 8.95 -1.61 -6.29
C ALA A 203 9.64 -2.42 -7.37
N LYS A 204 10.96 -2.47 -7.33
CA LYS A 204 11.77 -3.45 -8.04
C LYS A 204 12.26 -4.49 -7.04
N VAL A 205 12.15 -5.77 -7.38
CA VAL A 205 12.59 -6.86 -6.50
C VAL A 205 13.82 -7.51 -7.09
N LEU A 206 14.90 -7.57 -6.30
CA LEU A 206 16.16 -8.18 -6.69
C LEU A 206 16.47 -9.40 -5.82
N LEU A 207 17.03 -10.43 -6.42
CA LEU A 207 17.76 -11.47 -5.72
C LEU A 207 19.10 -10.88 -5.27
N VAL A 208 19.41 -11.00 -3.99
CA VAL A 208 20.63 -10.47 -3.40
C VAL A 208 21.29 -11.49 -2.49
N ARG A 209 22.57 -11.28 -2.23
CA ARG A 209 23.36 -12.08 -1.31
C ARG A 209 24.01 -11.18 -0.27
N LEU A 210 23.83 -11.51 1.00
CA LEU A 210 24.48 -10.79 2.09
C LEU A 210 25.95 -11.23 2.16
N LYS A 211 26.88 -10.30 1.94
CA LYS A 211 28.33 -10.59 1.86
C LYS A 211 28.90 -11.19 3.14
N LYS A 212 28.29 -10.89 4.29
CA LYS A 212 28.76 -11.33 5.59
C LYS A 212 28.70 -12.84 5.77
N ASN A 213 27.63 -13.49 5.27
CA ASN A 213 27.34 -14.90 5.51
C ASN A 213 26.96 -15.69 4.24
N ASP A 214 27.07 -15.07 3.06
CA ASP A 214 26.71 -15.67 1.76
C ASP A 214 25.23 -16.06 1.63
N GLN A 215 24.37 -15.62 2.56
CA GLN A 215 22.96 -15.98 2.58
C GLN A 215 22.17 -15.20 1.52
N ILE A 216 21.23 -15.90 0.87
CA ILE A 216 20.40 -15.36 -0.21
C ILE A 216 19.10 -14.77 0.32
N TYR A 217 18.74 -13.60 -0.20
CA TYR A 217 17.53 -12.86 0.17
C TYR A 217 16.86 -12.25 -1.08
N ALA A 218 15.59 -11.92 -0.96
CA ALA A 218 14.94 -11.00 -1.89
C ALA A 218 15.01 -9.57 -1.32
N MET A 219 15.25 -8.59 -2.17
CA MET A 219 15.36 -7.18 -1.82
C MET A 219 14.33 -6.38 -2.60
N LYS A 220 13.29 -5.94 -1.91
CA LYS A 220 12.28 -5.02 -2.45
C LYS A 220 12.79 -3.59 -2.34
N VAL A 221 12.87 -2.90 -3.47
CA VAL A 221 13.44 -1.55 -3.60
C VAL A 221 12.35 -0.58 -4.02
N VAL A 222 12.01 0.37 -3.15
CA VAL A 222 10.99 1.38 -3.37
C VAL A 222 11.67 2.74 -3.51
N LYS A 223 11.31 3.51 -4.53
CA LYS A 223 11.85 4.86 -4.69
C LYS A 223 11.14 5.83 -3.75
N LYS A 224 11.90 6.62 -2.98
CA LYS A 224 11.37 7.65 -2.08
C LYS A 224 10.62 8.75 -2.84
N GLU A 225 10.98 8.98 -4.10
CA GLU A 225 10.26 9.93 -4.95
C GLU A 225 8.79 9.55 -5.17
N LEU A 226 8.40 8.29 -4.98
CA LEU A 226 7.02 7.84 -5.13
C LEU A 226 6.20 7.96 -3.85
N VAL A 227 6.84 8.34 -2.73
CA VAL A 227 6.22 8.51 -1.42
C VAL A 227 6.02 10.01 -1.22
N HIS A 228 4.83 10.51 -1.55
CA HIS A 228 4.55 11.94 -1.63
C HIS A 228 3.73 12.47 -0.46
N ASP A 229 2.79 11.65 0.03
CA ASP A 229 1.78 12.08 0.98
C ASP A 229 1.83 11.27 2.29
N ASP A 230 1.17 11.80 3.34
CA ASP A 230 1.10 11.17 4.66
C ASP A 230 0.54 9.72 4.59
N GLU A 231 -0.26 9.39 3.56
CA GLU A 231 -0.79 8.05 3.30
C GLU A 231 0.28 7.07 2.81
N ASP A 232 1.18 7.50 1.93
CA ASP A 232 2.28 6.66 1.41
C ASP A 232 3.29 6.33 2.51
N ILE A 233 3.51 7.26 3.44
CA ILE A 233 4.38 7.04 4.60
C ILE A 233 3.73 6.07 5.58
N ASP A 234 2.43 6.21 5.82
CA ASP A 234 1.66 5.29 6.66
C ASP A 234 1.64 3.88 6.03
N TRP A 235 1.62 3.77 4.70
CA TRP A 235 1.77 2.52 3.94
C TRP A 235 3.13 1.85 4.19
N VAL A 236 4.25 2.58 4.04
CA VAL A 236 5.60 2.04 4.30
C VAL A 236 5.75 1.54 5.74
N GLN A 237 5.21 2.30 6.70
CA GLN A 237 5.29 1.94 8.12
C GLN A 237 4.42 0.73 8.47
N THR A 238 3.22 0.65 7.89
CA THR A 238 2.32 -0.51 8.03
C THR A 238 2.99 -1.75 7.46
N GLU A 239 3.55 -1.66 6.23
CA GLU A 239 4.24 -2.78 5.59
C GLU A 239 5.37 -3.32 6.49
N LYS A 240 6.24 -2.44 7.02
CA LYS A 240 7.29 -2.82 7.97
C LYS A 240 6.72 -3.51 9.22
N HIS A 241 5.64 -2.98 9.81
CA HIS A 241 5.08 -3.57 11.03
C HIS A 241 4.43 -4.94 10.79
N VAL A 242 3.73 -5.11 9.66
CA VAL A 242 3.14 -6.40 9.28
C VAL A 242 4.23 -7.44 9.07
N PHE A 243 5.32 -7.07 8.38
CA PHE A 243 6.51 -7.92 8.22
C PHE A 243 7.12 -8.39 9.56
N GLU A 244 7.19 -7.50 10.56
CA GLU A 244 7.67 -7.85 11.91
C GLU A 244 6.76 -8.90 12.59
N GLN A 245 5.44 -8.82 12.40
CA GLN A 245 4.49 -9.81 12.94
C GLN A 245 4.52 -11.13 12.15
N ALA A 246 4.65 -11.04 10.83
CA ALA A 246 4.63 -12.15 9.88
C ALA A 246 5.75 -13.17 10.13
N SER A 247 6.90 -12.72 10.63
CA SER A 247 8.12 -13.53 10.81
C SER A 247 7.95 -14.76 11.73
N SER A 248 6.83 -14.90 12.43
CA SER A 248 6.52 -16.05 13.29
C SER A 248 5.61 -17.10 12.63
N ASN A 249 5.07 -16.83 11.44
CA ASN A 249 4.16 -17.71 10.72
C ASN A 249 4.87 -18.33 9.50
N PRO A 250 4.81 -19.67 9.31
CA PRO A 250 5.52 -20.34 8.21
C PRO A 250 5.01 -19.95 6.82
N PHE A 251 3.74 -19.56 6.70
CA PHE A 251 3.04 -19.27 5.45
C PHE A 251 3.03 -17.77 5.10
N LEU A 252 3.86 -16.98 5.78
CA LEU A 252 4.04 -15.56 5.53
C LEU A 252 5.52 -15.29 5.25
N VAL A 253 5.84 -14.49 4.23
CA VAL A 253 7.21 -14.07 3.95
C VAL A 253 7.73 -13.22 5.12
N GLY A 254 8.87 -13.63 5.68
CA GLY A 254 9.53 -12.94 6.79
C GLY A 254 10.41 -11.76 6.34
N LEU A 255 10.62 -10.81 7.23
CA LEU A 255 11.53 -9.68 7.03
C LEU A 255 12.85 -9.91 7.75
N HIS A 256 13.95 -9.74 7.02
CA HIS A 256 15.29 -9.80 7.58
C HIS A 256 15.75 -8.42 8.07
N SER A 257 15.69 -7.40 7.20
CA SER A 257 16.17 -6.05 7.55
C SER A 257 15.59 -4.97 6.65
N CYS A 258 15.55 -3.74 7.14
CA CYS A 258 15.25 -2.55 6.36
C CYS A 258 16.40 -1.54 6.44
N PHE A 259 16.72 -0.89 5.33
CA PHE A 259 17.66 0.23 5.28
C PHE A 259 17.29 1.19 4.15
N GLN A 260 17.96 2.34 4.08
CA GLN A 260 17.65 3.37 3.09
C GLN A 260 18.90 4.05 2.53
N THR A 261 18.76 4.63 1.35
CA THR A 261 19.68 5.63 0.78
C THR A 261 18.94 6.95 0.61
N ASP A 262 19.58 7.99 0.09
CA ASP A 262 18.94 9.30 -0.13
C ASP A 262 17.73 9.22 -1.08
N SER A 263 17.69 8.24 -1.97
CA SER A 263 16.67 8.09 -3.02
C SER A 263 15.73 6.91 -2.85
N ARG A 264 16.08 5.91 -2.02
CA ARG A 264 15.39 4.61 -1.99
C ARG A 264 15.23 4.04 -0.59
N LEU A 265 14.19 3.23 -0.43
CA LEU A 265 13.94 2.35 0.69
C LEU A 265 14.17 0.91 0.26
N PHE A 266 14.78 0.12 1.14
CA PHE A 266 15.13 -1.28 0.89
C PHE A 266 14.53 -2.14 1.99
N LEU A 267 13.76 -3.15 1.59
CA LEU A 267 13.26 -4.21 2.46
C LEU A 267 13.91 -5.52 2.02
N VAL A 268 14.73 -6.10 2.90
CA VAL A 268 15.37 -7.39 2.70
C VAL A 268 14.49 -8.44 3.35
N ILE A 269 13.96 -9.35 2.55
CA ILE A 269 12.96 -10.34 2.92
C ILE A 269 13.44 -11.75 2.54
N GLU A 270 12.80 -12.75 3.12
CA GLU A 270 13.01 -14.15 2.77
C GLU A 270 12.92 -14.36 1.25
N TYR A 271 13.87 -15.10 0.67
CA TYR A 271 13.81 -15.50 -0.74
C TYR A 271 13.02 -16.81 -0.88
N VAL A 272 11.98 -16.77 -1.73
CA VAL A 272 11.09 -17.90 -1.98
C VAL A 272 11.16 -18.24 -3.48
N ASN A 273 11.67 -19.42 -3.82
CA ASN A 273 12.16 -19.74 -5.18
C ASN A 273 11.35 -20.79 -5.95
N GLY A 274 10.20 -21.24 -5.43
CA GLY A 274 9.29 -22.14 -6.14
C GLY A 274 8.37 -21.42 -7.14
N GLY A 275 8.53 -20.11 -7.30
CA GLY A 275 7.65 -19.25 -8.11
C GLY A 275 6.39 -18.85 -7.36
N ASP A 276 5.36 -18.46 -8.10
CA ASP A 276 4.06 -18.07 -7.56
C ASP A 276 2.91 -18.92 -8.16
N LEU A 277 1.73 -18.85 -7.55
CA LEU A 277 0.56 -19.57 -8.03
C LEU A 277 0.09 -19.09 -9.40
N MET A 278 0.35 -17.84 -9.80
CA MET A 278 0.02 -17.36 -11.15
C MET A 278 0.82 -18.13 -12.20
N PHE A 279 2.14 -18.20 -12.04
CA PHE A 279 3.03 -18.98 -12.90
C PHE A 279 2.66 -20.47 -12.90
N HIS A 280 2.35 -21.03 -11.73
CA HIS A 280 1.88 -22.42 -11.61
C HIS A 280 0.58 -22.65 -12.40
N MET A 281 -0.40 -21.75 -12.27
CA MET A 281 -1.67 -21.80 -12.99
C MET A 281 -1.49 -21.64 -14.50
N GLN A 282 -0.56 -20.83 -14.98
CA GLN A 282 -0.28 -20.70 -16.41
C GLN A 282 0.21 -22.01 -17.03
N ARG A 283 1.00 -22.80 -16.28
CA ARG A 283 1.52 -24.11 -16.71
C ARG A 283 0.47 -25.22 -16.59
N GLN A 284 -0.22 -25.30 -15.44
CA GLN A 284 -1.19 -26.36 -15.17
C GLN A 284 -2.57 -26.11 -15.80
N ARG A 285 -2.89 -24.86 -16.15
CA ARG A 285 -4.21 -24.35 -16.59
C ARG A 285 -5.31 -24.46 -15.55
N LYS A 286 -5.42 -25.59 -14.84
CA LYS A 286 -6.45 -25.89 -13.86
C LYS A 286 -5.90 -26.90 -12.85
N LEU A 287 -6.15 -26.69 -11.57
CA LEU A 287 -5.70 -27.59 -10.51
C LEU A 287 -6.79 -28.61 -10.13
N PRO A 288 -6.40 -29.83 -9.73
CA PRO A 288 -7.30 -30.74 -9.03
C PRO A 288 -7.84 -30.12 -7.73
N GLU A 289 -9.07 -30.48 -7.33
CA GLU A 289 -9.68 -29.94 -6.11
C GLU A 289 -8.85 -30.23 -4.85
N GLU A 290 -8.09 -31.33 -4.84
CA GLU A 290 -7.19 -31.66 -3.73
C GLU A 290 -6.02 -30.69 -3.60
N HIS A 291 -5.43 -30.27 -4.73
CA HIS A 291 -4.36 -29.28 -4.75
C HIS A 291 -4.91 -27.91 -4.31
N ALA A 292 -6.05 -27.51 -4.86
CA ALA A 292 -6.72 -26.26 -4.48
C ALA A 292 -7.11 -26.26 -2.99
N ARG A 293 -7.53 -27.40 -2.44
CA ARG A 293 -7.85 -27.55 -1.00
C ARG A 293 -6.62 -27.38 -0.13
N PHE A 294 -5.50 -27.98 -0.51
CA PHE A 294 -4.23 -27.86 0.21
C PHE A 294 -3.81 -26.39 0.29
N TYR A 295 -3.68 -25.71 -0.86
CA TYR A 295 -3.28 -24.31 -0.90
C TYR A 295 -4.27 -23.39 -0.18
N ALA A 296 -5.58 -23.60 -0.37
CA ALA A 296 -6.59 -22.82 0.32
C ALA A 296 -6.54 -23.00 1.85
N ALA A 297 -6.20 -24.18 2.36
CA ALA A 297 -6.05 -24.42 3.79
C ALA A 297 -4.87 -23.64 4.38
N GLU A 298 -3.71 -23.64 3.72
CA GLU A 298 -2.54 -22.88 4.17
C GLU A 298 -2.78 -21.36 4.10
N ILE A 299 -3.43 -20.88 3.03
CA ILE A 299 -3.84 -19.48 2.91
C ILE A 299 -4.82 -19.10 4.03
N CYS A 300 -5.78 -19.97 4.36
CA CYS A 300 -6.70 -19.77 5.49
C CYS A 300 -5.95 -19.60 6.82
N ILE A 301 -4.91 -20.41 7.07
CA ILE A 301 -4.08 -20.29 8.28
C ILE A 301 -3.32 -18.95 8.29
N ALA A 302 -2.72 -18.57 7.16
CA ALA A 302 -2.00 -17.31 7.01
C ALA A 302 -2.90 -16.09 7.23
N LEU A 303 -4.08 -16.06 6.60
CA LEU A 303 -5.07 -14.99 6.76
C LEU A 303 -5.62 -14.92 8.18
N ASN A 304 -5.99 -16.05 8.78
CA ASN A 304 -6.51 -16.06 10.15
C ASN A 304 -5.47 -15.52 11.14
N PHE A 305 -4.20 -15.87 10.98
CA PHE A 305 -3.12 -15.31 11.78
C PHE A 305 -3.04 -13.77 11.67
N LEU A 306 -3.15 -13.22 10.46
CA LEU A 306 -3.19 -11.77 10.25
C LEU A 306 -4.44 -11.15 10.91
N HIS A 307 -5.60 -11.77 10.75
CA HIS A 307 -6.86 -11.30 11.32
C HIS A 307 -6.84 -11.28 12.86
N GLU A 308 -6.26 -12.31 13.50
CA GLU A 308 -6.06 -12.36 14.96
C GLU A 308 -5.14 -11.25 15.47
N LYS A 309 -4.23 -10.75 14.62
CA LYS A 309 -3.37 -9.58 14.89
C LYS A 309 -4.05 -8.25 14.55
N GLY A 310 -5.28 -8.27 14.06
CA GLY A 310 -6.01 -7.08 13.64
C GLY A 310 -5.50 -6.49 12.33
N ILE A 311 -5.06 -7.35 11.40
CA ILE A 311 -4.51 -6.97 10.10
C ILE A 311 -5.42 -7.53 9.00
N ILE A 312 -5.96 -6.67 8.12
CA ILE A 312 -6.64 -7.07 6.87
C ILE A 312 -5.60 -7.07 5.75
N TYR A 313 -5.51 -8.12 4.94
CA TYR A 313 -4.46 -8.27 3.93
C TYR A 313 -4.73 -7.46 2.64
N ARG A 314 -5.97 -7.50 2.14
CA ARG A 314 -6.53 -6.67 1.04
C ARG A 314 -5.92 -6.82 -0.37
N ASP A 315 -4.88 -7.63 -0.56
CA ASP A 315 -4.31 -7.89 -1.91
C ASP A 315 -4.01 -9.37 -2.15
N LEU A 316 -4.93 -10.26 -1.74
CA LEU A 316 -4.86 -11.67 -2.12
C LEU A 316 -5.17 -11.86 -3.59
N LYS A 317 -4.20 -12.43 -4.31
CA LYS A 317 -4.25 -12.80 -5.73
C LYS A 317 -3.22 -13.88 -6.01
N LEU A 318 -3.32 -14.54 -7.16
CA LEU A 318 -2.41 -15.63 -7.54
C LEU A 318 -0.92 -15.22 -7.51
N ASP A 319 -0.60 -14.00 -7.95
CA ASP A 319 0.78 -13.48 -7.98
C ASP A 319 1.39 -13.27 -6.58
N ASN A 320 0.56 -13.07 -5.56
CA ASN A 320 0.99 -12.79 -4.19
C ASN A 320 1.04 -14.05 -3.31
N VAL A 321 0.75 -15.22 -3.87
CA VAL A 321 0.91 -16.52 -3.20
C VAL A 321 2.12 -17.23 -3.79
N LEU A 322 3.24 -17.11 -3.10
CA LEU A 322 4.51 -17.76 -3.50
C LEU A 322 4.50 -19.23 -3.09
N LEU A 323 5.29 -20.05 -3.77
CA LEU A 323 5.59 -21.42 -3.39
C LEU A 323 7.04 -21.53 -2.97
N ASP A 324 7.32 -22.15 -1.83
CA ASP A 324 8.70 -22.49 -1.46
C ASP A 324 9.22 -23.73 -2.20
N HIS A 325 10.48 -24.08 -1.96
CA HIS A 325 11.16 -25.22 -2.59
C HIS A 325 10.54 -26.59 -2.25
N GLU A 326 9.74 -26.70 -1.19
CA GLU A 326 9.01 -27.91 -0.82
C GLU A 326 7.60 -27.95 -1.44
N GLY A 327 7.05 -26.78 -1.75
CA GLY A 327 5.73 -26.59 -2.36
C GLY A 327 4.67 -26.01 -1.42
N HIS A 328 5.06 -25.53 -0.24
CA HIS A 328 4.17 -24.82 0.68
C HIS A 328 3.99 -23.37 0.25
N ILE A 329 2.85 -22.77 0.59
CA ILE A 329 2.58 -21.37 0.22
C ILE A 329 3.27 -20.39 1.18
N LYS A 330 3.63 -19.22 0.66
CA LYS A 330 3.95 -18.03 1.46
C LYS A 330 3.26 -16.81 0.86
N LEU A 331 2.43 -16.12 1.65
CA LEU A 331 1.89 -14.83 1.25
C LEU A 331 2.98 -13.76 1.30
N THR A 332 2.98 -12.87 0.31
CA THR A 332 3.96 -11.77 0.20
C THR A 332 3.26 -10.42 0.00
N ASP A 333 4.02 -9.35 -0.22
CA ASP A 333 3.52 -8.00 -0.55
C ASP A 333 2.46 -7.43 0.41
N TYR A 334 2.88 -7.06 1.62
CA TYR A 334 2.00 -6.51 2.66
C TYR A 334 1.67 -5.02 2.48
N GLY A 335 2.04 -4.41 1.35
CA GLY A 335 1.82 -2.98 1.13
C GLY A 335 0.36 -2.59 1.31
N MET A 336 -0.57 -3.40 0.80
CA MET A 336 -2.00 -3.08 0.90
C MET A 336 -2.62 -3.41 2.26
N CYS A 337 -1.87 -3.89 3.25
CA CYS A 337 -2.46 -4.27 4.53
C CYS A 337 -3.10 -3.10 5.28
N LYS A 338 -4.08 -3.41 6.13
CA LYS A 338 -4.64 -2.47 7.11
C LYS A 338 -4.48 -3.05 8.50
N GLU A 339 -3.65 -2.43 9.33
CA GLU A 339 -3.43 -2.83 10.72
C GLU A 339 -4.34 -2.10 11.73
N GLY A 340 -4.35 -2.60 12.96
CA GLY A 340 -5.00 -1.96 14.10
C GLY A 340 -6.53 -2.14 14.12
N ILE A 341 -7.06 -3.08 13.33
CA ILE A 341 -8.48 -3.42 13.26
C ILE A 341 -8.83 -4.31 14.45
N ARG A 342 -9.63 -3.81 15.40
CA ARG A 342 -10.14 -4.61 16.51
C ARG A 342 -11.41 -5.36 16.10
N PRO A 343 -11.84 -6.38 16.86
CA PRO A 343 -13.13 -7.01 16.62
C PRO A 343 -14.27 -5.98 16.57
N GLY A 344 -14.94 -5.88 15.42
CA GLY A 344 -16.02 -4.92 15.17
C GLY A 344 -15.59 -3.59 14.54
N ASP A 345 -14.29 -3.29 14.48
CA ASP A 345 -13.78 -2.13 13.74
C ASP A 345 -13.86 -2.38 12.23
N THR A 346 -13.98 -1.29 11.47
CA THR A 346 -14.03 -1.31 10.00
C THR A 346 -13.10 -0.25 9.39
N THR A 347 -12.88 -0.36 8.08
CA THR A 347 -12.18 0.63 7.26
C THR A 347 -12.91 0.84 5.93
N SER A 348 -12.55 1.88 5.16
CA SER A 348 -13.27 2.29 3.96
C SER A 348 -12.38 2.68 2.77
N THR A 349 -11.07 2.41 2.86
CA THR A 349 -10.15 2.69 1.75
C THR A 349 -10.51 1.82 0.54
N PHE A 350 -10.83 2.42 -0.60
CA PHE A 350 -11.00 1.69 -1.84
C PHE A 350 -9.62 1.23 -2.36
N CYS A 351 -9.35 -0.07 -2.32
CA CYS A 351 -8.07 -0.67 -2.72
C CYS A 351 -8.24 -2.16 -3.07
N GLY A 352 -7.17 -2.77 -3.60
CA GLY A 352 -7.12 -4.16 -4.03
C GLY A 352 -7.01 -4.30 -5.55
N THR A 353 -6.70 -5.51 -6.00
CA THR A 353 -6.59 -5.84 -7.43
C THR A 353 -8.00 -6.05 -8.02
N PRO A 354 -8.39 -5.40 -9.16
CA PRO A 354 -9.77 -5.34 -9.65
C PRO A 354 -10.56 -6.65 -9.65
N ASN A 355 -9.95 -7.76 -10.09
CA ASN A 355 -10.60 -9.08 -10.15
C ASN A 355 -10.94 -9.68 -8.77
N TYR A 356 -10.29 -9.22 -7.70
CA TYR A 356 -10.43 -9.76 -6.34
C TYR A 356 -11.15 -8.79 -5.40
N ILE A 357 -11.49 -7.57 -5.86
CA ILE A 357 -12.17 -6.58 -5.02
C ILE A 357 -13.55 -7.12 -4.60
N ALA A 358 -13.83 -7.06 -3.31
CA ALA A 358 -15.09 -7.52 -2.73
C ALA A 358 -16.26 -6.57 -3.04
N PRO A 359 -17.51 -7.08 -3.15
CA PRO A 359 -18.68 -6.26 -3.47
C PRO A 359 -18.89 -5.08 -2.51
N GLU A 360 -18.65 -5.26 -1.22
CA GLU A 360 -18.78 -4.19 -0.22
C GLU A 360 -17.82 -3.02 -0.46
N ILE A 361 -16.59 -3.28 -0.93
CA ILE A 361 -15.63 -2.23 -1.31
C ILE A 361 -16.16 -1.44 -2.51
N LEU A 362 -16.69 -2.15 -3.52
CA LEU A 362 -17.24 -1.52 -4.74
C LEU A 362 -18.50 -0.68 -4.46
N ARG A 363 -19.28 -1.04 -3.42
CA ARG A 363 -20.43 -0.24 -2.95
C ARG A 363 -20.01 0.94 -2.09
N GLY A 364 -18.73 1.06 -1.72
CA GLY A 364 -18.23 2.09 -0.81
C GLY A 364 -18.69 1.88 0.63
N GLU A 365 -18.98 0.65 1.02
CA GLU A 365 -19.35 0.28 2.39
C GLU A 365 -18.09 0.18 3.26
N ASP A 366 -18.25 0.46 4.55
CA ASP A 366 -17.23 0.13 5.55
C ASP A 366 -17.06 -1.39 5.62
N TYR A 367 -15.82 -1.87 5.61
CA TYR A 367 -15.51 -3.30 5.55
C TYR A 367 -14.47 -3.70 6.60
N GLY A 368 -14.42 -5.01 6.90
CA GLY A 368 -13.46 -5.62 7.81
C GLY A 368 -12.72 -6.78 7.13
N PHE A 369 -12.45 -7.84 7.88
CA PHE A 369 -11.77 -9.05 7.40
C PHE A 369 -12.51 -9.81 6.28
N SER A 370 -13.80 -9.50 6.04
CA SER A 370 -14.65 -10.16 5.05
C SER A 370 -14.11 -10.13 3.62
N VAL A 371 -13.33 -9.10 3.30
CA VAL A 371 -12.80 -8.86 1.95
C VAL A 371 -11.72 -9.87 1.57
N ASP A 372 -10.94 -10.35 2.54
CA ASP A 372 -9.91 -11.36 2.32
C ASP A 372 -10.55 -12.73 2.03
N TRP A 373 -11.64 -13.07 2.72
CA TRP A 373 -12.39 -14.30 2.47
C TRP A 373 -13.10 -14.32 1.11
N TRP A 374 -13.55 -13.15 0.63
CA TRP A 374 -14.03 -13.03 -0.74
C TRP A 374 -12.91 -13.28 -1.76
N ALA A 375 -11.76 -12.63 -1.58
CA ALA A 375 -10.61 -12.79 -2.46
C ALA A 375 -10.13 -14.26 -2.50
N LEU A 376 -10.16 -14.96 -1.37
CA LEU A 376 -9.88 -16.40 -1.31
C LEU A 376 -10.90 -17.19 -2.14
N GLY A 377 -12.19 -16.84 -2.09
CA GLY A 377 -13.21 -17.44 -2.94
C GLY A 377 -12.93 -17.28 -4.44
N VAL A 378 -12.46 -16.10 -4.86
CA VAL A 378 -12.07 -15.83 -6.25
C VAL A 378 -10.85 -16.67 -6.63
N LEU A 379 -9.81 -16.67 -5.80
CA LEU A 379 -8.58 -17.43 -6.01
C LEU A 379 -8.85 -18.95 -6.09
N MET A 380 -9.70 -19.48 -5.19
CA MET A 380 -10.14 -20.88 -5.23
C MET A 380 -10.92 -21.21 -6.50
N PHE A 381 -11.76 -20.29 -6.98
CA PHE A 381 -12.46 -20.47 -8.25
C PHE A 381 -11.46 -20.56 -9.40
N GLU A 382 -10.48 -19.65 -9.46
CA GLU A 382 -9.45 -19.65 -10.50
C GLU A 382 -8.63 -20.94 -10.49
N MET A 383 -8.17 -21.39 -9.33
CA MET A 383 -7.45 -22.67 -9.19
C MET A 383 -8.27 -23.84 -9.75
N MET A 384 -9.54 -23.95 -9.35
CA MET A 384 -10.37 -25.10 -9.70
C MET A 384 -11.05 -24.98 -11.07
N ALA A 385 -11.21 -23.79 -11.65
CA ALA A 385 -11.89 -23.58 -12.92
C ALA A 385 -10.93 -23.19 -14.06
N GLY A 386 -9.72 -22.74 -13.74
CA GLY A 386 -8.69 -22.30 -14.69
C GLY A 386 -8.96 -20.94 -15.33
N ARG A 387 -9.85 -20.14 -14.75
CA ARG A 387 -10.28 -18.83 -15.25
C ARG A 387 -10.96 -18.02 -14.14
N SER A 388 -11.06 -16.70 -14.31
CA SER A 388 -11.75 -15.84 -13.33
C SER A 388 -13.26 -16.14 -13.29
N PRO A 389 -13.91 -16.06 -12.11
CA PRO A 389 -15.37 -16.15 -12.01
C PRO A 389 -16.10 -15.01 -12.72
N PHE A 390 -15.39 -13.93 -13.05
CA PHE A 390 -15.90 -12.75 -13.72
C PHE A 390 -15.47 -12.65 -15.19
N ASP A 391 -14.76 -13.66 -15.72
CA ASP A 391 -14.41 -13.72 -17.13
C ASP A 391 -15.68 -13.82 -17.98
N ILE A 392 -16.00 -12.71 -18.66
CA ILE A 392 -17.06 -12.67 -19.64
C ILE A 392 -16.37 -12.67 -21.00
N ILE A 393 -16.45 -13.80 -21.68
CA ILE A 393 -16.05 -13.91 -23.07
C ILE A 393 -17.05 -13.07 -23.88
N THR A 394 -16.65 -11.87 -24.30
CA THR A 394 -17.41 -11.05 -25.25
C THR A 394 -16.49 -10.56 -26.36
N ASP A 395 -17.01 -10.52 -27.58
CA ASP A 395 -16.29 -9.94 -28.73
C ASP A 395 -16.34 -8.41 -28.74
N ASN A 396 -16.94 -7.77 -27.72
CA ASN A 396 -17.08 -6.32 -27.65
C ASN A 396 -15.95 -5.69 -26.80
N PRO A 397 -15.05 -4.89 -27.40
CA PRO A 397 -13.93 -4.26 -26.68
C PRO A 397 -14.36 -3.37 -25.52
N ASP A 398 -15.55 -2.75 -25.61
CA ASP A 398 -16.07 -1.85 -24.57
C ASP A 398 -16.42 -2.59 -23.26
N MET A 399 -16.54 -3.92 -23.30
CA MET A 399 -16.80 -4.77 -22.14
C MET A 399 -15.53 -5.28 -21.43
N ASN A 400 -14.34 -4.90 -21.91
CA ASN A 400 -13.06 -5.19 -21.24
C ASN A 400 -12.60 -4.03 -20.33
N THR A 401 -13.54 -3.22 -19.84
CA THR A 401 -13.27 -2.11 -18.93
C THR A 401 -13.42 -2.53 -17.47
N GLU A 402 -12.65 -1.90 -16.57
CA GLU A 402 -12.78 -2.14 -15.11
C GLU A 402 -14.17 -1.79 -14.59
N GLU A 403 -14.80 -0.75 -15.14
CA GLU A 403 -16.16 -0.34 -14.79
C GLU A 403 -17.17 -1.47 -15.05
N TYR A 404 -17.04 -2.16 -16.19
CA TYR A 404 -17.88 -3.31 -16.50
C TYR A 404 -17.58 -4.50 -15.59
N LEU A 405 -16.31 -4.78 -15.31
CA LEU A 405 -15.91 -5.81 -14.34
C LEU A 405 -16.54 -5.56 -12.96
N PHE A 406 -16.51 -4.33 -12.47
CA PHE A 406 -17.11 -3.97 -11.18
C PHE A 406 -18.63 -4.17 -11.18
N GLN A 407 -19.32 -3.81 -12.27
CA GLN A 407 -20.74 -4.10 -12.43
C GLN A 407 -21.01 -5.61 -12.37
N VAL A 408 -20.16 -6.41 -13.00
CA VAL A 408 -20.28 -7.87 -13.05
C VAL A 408 -20.09 -8.49 -11.66
N ILE A 409 -19.09 -8.02 -10.91
CA ILE A 409 -18.85 -8.42 -9.52
C ILE A 409 -20.08 -8.12 -8.65
N LEU A 410 -20.70 -6.95 -8.83
CA LEU A 410 -21.86 -6.53 -8.04
C LEU A 410 -23.16 -7.26 -8.40
N GLU A 411 -23.46 -7.40 -9.69
CA GLU A 411 -24.80 -7.76 -10.16
C GLU A 411 -24.90 -9.21 -10.63
N LYS A 412 -23.86 -9.75 -11.29
CA LYS A 412 -24.00 -11.04 -11.95
C LYS A 412 -23.85 -12.20 -10.96
N PRO A 413 -24.74 -13.21 -11.02
CA PRO A 413 -24.59 -14.43 -10.25
C PRO A 413 -23.42 -15.24 -10.80
N ILE A 414 -22.56 -15.73 -9.91
CA ILE A 414 -21.40 -16.54 -10.27
C ILE A 414 -21.87 -17.96 -10.62
N ARG A 415 -21.51 -18.42 -11.81
CA ARG A 415 -21.89 -19.75 -12.30
C ARG A 415 -20.76 -20.74 -12.05
N ILE A 416 -20.96 -21.63 -11.08
CA ILE A 416 -20.02 -22.70 -10.77
C ILE A 416 -20.00 -23.75 -11.91
N PRO A 417 -18.83 -24.14 -12.45
CA PRO A 417 -18.74 -25.17 -13.47
C PRO A 417 -19.31 -26.52 -13.00
N ARG A 418 -20.08 -27.20 -13.86
CA ARG A 418 -20.68 -28.52 -13.57
C ARG A 418 -19.64 -29.62 -13.32
N SER A 419 -18.39 -29.41 -13.74
CA SER A 419 -17.28 -30.33 -13.51
C SER A 419 -16.79 -30.36 -12.06
N LEU A 420 -17.15 -29.36 -11.25
CA LEU A 420 -16.75 -29.29 -9.85
C LEU A 420 -17.69 -30.11 -8.96
N SER A 421 -17.12 -30.69 -7.91
CA SER A 421 -17.85 -31.46 -6.92
C SER A 421 -18.86 -30.59 -6.18
N VAL A 422 -19.88 -31.23 -5.58
CA VAL A 422 -20.86 -30.53 -4.73
C VAL A 422 -20.18 -29.80 -3.57
N LYS A 423 -19.09 -30.37 -3.02
CA LYS A 423 -18.31 -29.78 -1.92
C LYS A 423 -17.57 -28.53 -2.38
N ALA A 424 -16.93 -28.57 -3.55
CA ALA A 424 -16.26 -27.42 -4.16
C ALA A 424 -17.27 -26.31 -4.52
N ALA A 425 -18.42 -26.68 -5.09
CA ALA A 425 -19.48 -25.72 -5.37
C ALA A 425 -20.03 -25.06 -4.09
N SER A 426 -20.18 -25.83 -3.01
CA SER A 426 -20.62 -25.32 -1.70
C SER A 426 -19.64 -24.31 -1.12
N VAL A 427 -18.34 -24.63 -1.07
CA VAL A 427 -17.34 -23.72 -0.49
C VAL A 427 -17.20 -22.44 -1.30
N LEU A 428 -17.22 -22.53 -2.63
CA LEU A 428 -17.16 -21.37 -3.52
C LEU A 428 -18.36 -20.45 -3.33
N LYS A 429 -19.58 -21.01 -3.23
CA LYS A 429 -20.78 -20.21 -2.94
C LYS A 429 -20.73 -19.55 -1.57
N GLY A 430 -20.14 -20.22 -0.58
CA GLY A 430 -19.95 -19.67 0.77
C GLY A 430 -19.02 -18.45 0.77
N PHE A 431 -17.83 -18.57 0.19
CA PHE A 431 -16.86 -17.46 0.13
C PHE A 431 -17.29 -16.35 -0.84
N LEU A 432 -17.93 -16.69 -1.95
CA LEU A 432 -18.39 -15.73 -2.96
C LEU A 432 -19.82 -15.22 -2.71
N ASN A 433 -20.26 -15.23 -1.46
CA ASN A 433 -21.49 -14.58 -1.07
C ASN A 433 -21.30 -13.05 -1.12
N LYS A 434 -22.17 -12.35 -1.83
CA LYS A 434 -22.08 -10.89 -2.03
C LYS A 434 -22.50 -10.08 -0.81
N ASP A 435 -23.16 -10.72 0.16
CA ASP A 435 -23.39 -10.17 1.49
C ASP A 435 -22.27 -10.65 2.42
N PRO A 436 -21.40 -9.75 2.93
CA PRO A 436 -20.31 -10.15 3.83
C PRO A 436 -20.80 -10.77 5.14
N LYS A 437 -22.03 -10.51 5.60
CA LYS A 437 -22.57 -11.09 6.84
C LYS A 437 -22.91 -12.57 6.71
N GLU A 438 -23.30 -12.98 5.51
CA GLU A 438 -23.66 -14.37 5.17
C GLU A 438 -22.50 -15.12 4.49
N ARG A 439 -21.32 -14.48 4.41
CA ARG A 439 -20.14 -15.04 3.77
C ARG A 439 -19.42 -16.01 4.72
N LEU A 440 -18.99 -17.15 4.18
CA LEU A 440 -18.17 -18.11 4.91
C LEU A 440 -16.91 -17.42 5.46
N GLY A 441 -16.57 -17.65 6.74
CA GLY A 441 -15.45 -16.99 7.40
C GLY A 441 -15.81 -15.69 8.13
N CYS A 442 -17.00 -15.13 7.93
CA CYS A 442 -17.34 -13.79 8.41
C CYS A 442 -18.27 -13.77 9.64
N GLN A 443 -18.69 -14.94 10.13
CA GLN A 443 -19.47 -15.03 11.37
C GLN A 443 -18.63 -14.58 12.56
N VAL A 444 -19.17 -13.65 13.38
CA VAL A 444 -18.41 -12.95 14.43
C VAL A 444 -17.76 -13.89 15.45
N HIS A 445 -18.43 -15.00 15.79
CA HIS A 445 -17.96 -15.94 16.82
C HIS A 445 -17.40 -17.25 16.26
N THR A 446 -17.76 -17.61 15.03
CA THR A 446 -17.47 -18.93 14.47
C THR A 446 -16.73 -18.88 13.15
N GLY A 447 -16.42 -17.70 12.61
CA GLY A 447 -15.94 -17.51 11.23
C GLY A 447 -14.87 -18.50 10.79
N PHE A 448 -13.73 -18.56 11.47
CA PHE A 448 -12.65 -19.49 11.11
C PHE A 448 -13.02 -20.97 11.40
N THR A 449 -13.78 -21.23 12.47
CA THR A 449 -14.28 -22.57 12.79
C THR A 449 -15.23 -23.10 11.70
N ASP A 450 -16.04 -22.23 11.10
CA ASP A 450 -16.95 -22.56 10.01
C ASP A 450 -16.17 -22.94 8.74
N ILE A 451 -15.04 -22.27 8.49
CA ILE A 451 -14.11 -22.66 7.41
C ILE A 451 -13.54 -24.05 7.69
N LYS A 452 -12.96 -24.28 8.88
CA LYS A 452 -12.32 -25.56 9.24
C LYS A 452 -13.29 -26.74 9.16
N SER A 453 -14.54 -26.53 9.55
CA SER A 453 -15.58 -27.56 9.57
C SER A 453 -16.30 -27.75 8.23
N HIS A 454 -16.11 -26.86 7.26
CA HIS A 454 -16.77 -26.95 5.96
C HIS A 454 -16.38 -28.26 5.24
N THR A 455 -17.37 -28.93 4.65
CA THR A 455 -17.19 -30.28 4.07
C THR A 455 -16.10 -30.40 3.00
N PHE A 456 -15.77 -29.29 2.33
CA PHE A 456 -14.65 -29.22 1.39
C PHE A 456 -13.30 -29.44 2.07
N PHE A 457 -13.10 -28.96 3.30
CA PHE A 457 -11.84 -29.07 4.05
C PHE A 457 -11.79 -30.29 4.99
N ARG A 458 -12.76 -31.21 4.92
CA ARG A 458 -12.86 -32.36 5.84
C ARG A 458 -11.59 -33.23 5.93
N SER A 459 -10.79 -33.28 4.86
CA SER A 459 -9.55 -34.07 4.83
C SER A 459 -8.32 -33.32 5.35
N ILE A 460 -8.46 -32.05 5.73
CA ILE A 460 -7.37 -31.24 6.25
C ILE A 460 -7.27 -31.45 7.75
N ASP A 461 -6.09 -31.88 8.20
CA ASP A 461 -5.70 -31.76 9.60
C ASP A 461 -5.07 -30.38 9.81
N TRP A 462 -5.79 -29.52 10.53
CA TRP A 462 -5.40 -28.13 10.77
C TRP A 462 -4.35 -27.97 11.87
N GLU A 463 -4.09 -29.01 12.66
CA GLU A 463 -3.13 -29.00 13.77
C GLU A 463 -1.79 -29.65 13.36
N GLN A 464 -1.79 -30.45 12.29
CA GLN A 464 -0.60 -31.10 11.78
C GLN A 464 0.35 -30.08 11.13
N LYS A 465 1.56 -29.95 11.67
CA LYS A 465 2.57 -28.98 11.22
C LYS A 465 3.29 -29.35 9.91
N GLN A 466 3.11 -30.57 9.41
CA GLN A 466 3.78 -31.07 8.21
C GLN A 466 2.84 -31.98 7.41
N VAL A 467 2.23 -31.41 6.38
CA VAL A 467 1.48 -32.15 5.35
C VAL A 467 2.29 -32.06 4.06
N THR A 468 2.56 -33.19 3.41
CA THR A 468 3.33 -33.19 2.16
C THR A 468 2.61 -32.38 1.08
N PRO A 469 3.26 -31.38 0.46
CA PRO A 469 2.65 -30.61 -0.62
C PRO A 469 2.26 -31.48 -1.83
N PRO A 470 1.15 -31.16 -2.52
CA PRO A 470 0.67 -31.91 -3.67
C PRO A 470 1.52 -31.68 -4.94
N PHE A 471 2.34 -30.63 -4.94
CA PHE A 471 3.25 -30.29 -6.01
C PHE A 471 4.54 -29.75 -5.40
N LYS A 472 5.67 -30.30 -5.81
CA LYS A 472 7.00 -29.82 -5.46
C LYS A 472 7.59 -29.07 -6.66
N PRO A 473 7.90 -27.77 -6.54
CA PRO A 473 8.55 -27.00 -7.60
C PRO A 473 9.89 -27.63 -8.02
N GLN A 474 10.21 -27.54 -9.30
CA GLN A 474 11.52 -27.97 -9.79
C GLN A 474 12.52 -26.82 -9.64
N ILE A 475 13.64 -27.10 -8.98
CA ILE A 475 14.76 -26.17 -8.83
C ILE A 475 15.94 -26.76 -9.60
N THR A 476 16.29 -26.14 -10.71
CA THR A 476 17.22 -26.66 -11.73
C THR A 476 18.59 -25.97 -11.69
N ASP A 477 18.63 -24.71 -11.28
CA ASP A 477 19.84 -23.91 -11.08
C ASP A 477 20.06 -23.56 -9.59
N ASP A 478 21.22 -22.99 -9.25
CA ASP A 478 21.63 -22.69 -7.88
C ASP A 478 20.66 -21.74 -7.13
N TYR A 479 19.79 -21.04 -7.86
CA TYR A 479 18.89 -20.03 -7.32
C TYR A 479 17.40 -20.35 -7.55
N GLY A 480 17.03 -21.27 -8.44
CA GLY A 480 15.65 -21.50 -8.85
C GLY A 480 15.07 -20.44 -9.79
N LEU A 481 15.89 -19.80 -10.64
CA LEU A 481 15.44 -18.67 -11.47
C LEU A 481 14.49 -19.06 -12.59
N ASP A 482 14.43 -20.34 -12.97
CA ASP A 482 13.49 -20.87 -13.97
C ASP A 482 12.02 -20.77 -13.54
N ASN A 483 11.76 -20.54 -12.25
CA ASN A 483 10.41 -20.31 -11.73
C ASN A 483 10.00 -18.83 -11.71
N PHE A 484 10.84 -17.93 -12.25
CA PHE A 484 10.55 -16.50 -12.37
C PHE A 484 10.38 -16.13 -13.83
N ASP A 485 9.55 -15.11 -14.10
CA ASP A 485 9.34 -14.65 -15.46
C ASP A 485 10.64 -14.09 -16.08
N THR A 486 11.00 -14.65 -17.24
CA THR A 486 12.16 -14.24 -18.03
C THR A 486 12.18 -12.76 -18.39
N GLN A 487 11.02 -12.08 -18.42
CA GLN A 487 10.97 -10.63 -18.62
C GLN A 487 11.74 -9.87 -17.53
N PHE A 488 11.77 -10.41 -16.31
CA PHE A 488 12.49 -9.82 -15.18
C PHE A 488 13.92 -10.33 -15.11
N THR A 489 14.14 -11.64 -15.24
CA THR A 489 15.50 -12.21 -15.07
C THR A 489 16.46 -11.80 -16.19
N ASN A 490 15.94 -11.37 -17.34
CA ASN A 490 16.70 -10.75 -18.42
C ASN A 490 16.98 -9.25 -18.23
N GLU A 491 16.35 -8.57 -17.25
CA GLU A 491 16.66 -7.17 -16.96
C GLU A 491 18.10 -7.02 -16.46
N PRO A 492 18.77 -5.89 -16.77
CA PRO A 492 20.07 -5.59 -16.21
C PRO A 492 19.99 -5.47 -14.68
N VAL A 493 20.96 -6.09 -14.01
CA VAL A 493 21.09 -6.15 -12.56
C VAL A 493 21.67 -4.82 -12.04
N GLN A 494 20.85 -3.78 -12.15
CA GLN A 494 21.19 -2.44 -11.69
C GLN A 494 19.96 -1.71 -11.17
N LEU A 495 20.20 -0.80 -10.22
CA LEU A 495 19.21 0.20 -9.83
C LEU A 495 19.22 1.32 -10.87
N THR A 496 18.05 1.89 -11.16
CA THR A 496 17.98 3.07 -12.04
C THR A 496 18.84 4.18 -11.45
N PRO A 497 19.65 4.91 -12.24
CA PRO A 497 20.42 6.04 -11.73
C PRO A 497 19.56 7.09 -11.04
N ASP A 498 20.16 7.83 -10.12
CA ASP A 498 19.49 8.86 -9.36
C ASP A 498 19.41 10.20 -10.10
N ASP A 499 18.31 10.91 -9.87
CA ASP A 499 18.14 12.32 -10.25
C ASP A 499 18.36 13.20 -9.01
N GLU A 500 19.48 13.93 -9.01
CA GLU A 500 19.89 14.84 -7.95
C GLU A 500 18.85 15.93 -7.64
N ASP A 501 18.11 16.40 -8.65
CA ASP A 501 17.09 17.43 -8.46
C ASP A 501 15.82 16.87 -7.83
N VAL A 502 15.55 15.58 -8.01
CA VAL A 502 14.50 14.87 -7.30
C VAL A 502 14.93 14.64 -5.85
N ILE A 503 16.13 14.11 -5.61
CA ILE A 503 16.64 13.82 -4.25
C ILE A 503 16.58 15.06 -3.35
N LYS A 504 17.01 16.22 -3.86
CA LYS A 504 16.96 17.50 -3.12
C LYS A 504 15.55 17.92 -2.68
N ARG A 505 14.50 17.39 -3.31
CA ARG A 505 13.10 17.69 -2.98
C ARG A 505 12.51 16.73 -1.96
N ILE A 506 13.16 15.59 -1.71
CA ILE A 506 12.70 14.57 -0.77
C ILE A 506 12.96 15.03 0.66
N ASP A 507 11.92 15.00 1.51
CA ASP A 507 12.07 15.28 2.93
C ASP A 507 12.59 14.04 3.67
N GLN A 508 13.92 13.91 3.75
CA GLN A 508 14.57 12.76 4.40
C GLN A 508 14.08 12.50 5.84
N SER A 509 13.57 13.53 6.52
CA SER A 509 13.08 13.42 7.90
C SER A 509 11.76 12.66 8.04
N GLU A 510 11.11 12.29 6.93
CA GLU A 510 9.93 11.43 6.90
C GLU A 510 10.28 9.94 7.00
N PHE A 511 11.52 9.59 6.65
CA PHE A 511 12.03 8.22 6.66
C PHE A 511 12.98 7.94 7.84
N GLU A 512 13.18 8.88 8.76
CA GLU A 512 13.97 8.67 9.99
C GLU A 512 13.42 7.47 10.80
N GLY A 513 14.28 6.48 11.09
CA GLY A 513 13.90 5.27 11.84
C GLY A 513 13.31 4.16 10.96
N PHE A 514 13.47 4.25 9.64
CA PHE A 514 13.15 3.17 8.72
C PHE A 514 14.04 1.95 8.94
N GLU A 515 15.29 2.16 9.38
CA GLU A 515 16.26 1.10 9.65
C GLU A 515 15.69 0.06 10.62
N TYR A 516 15.96 -1.20 10.31
CA TYR A 516 15.53 -2.35 11.10
C TYR A 516 16.40 -3.56 10.79
N ILE A 517 16.68 -4.37 11.80
CA ILE A 517 17.24 -5.70 11.63
C ILE A 517 16.42 -6.62 12.52
N ASN A 518 15.97 -7.75 11.98
CA ASN A 518 15.15 -8.69 12.70
C ASN A 518 15.96 -9.38 13.80
N PRO A 519 15.63 -9.17 15.08
CA PRO A 519 16.38 -9.77 16.19
C PRO A 519 16.24 -11.29 16.25
N MET A 520 15.16 -11.86 15.71
CA MET A 520 14.96 -13.32 15.72
C MET A 520 15.83 -14.01 14.66
N MET A 521 16.01 -13.39 13.49
CA MET A 521 16.86 -13.91 12.42
C MET A 521 18.36 -13.77 12.75
N LEU A 522 18.75 -12.71 13.48
CA LEU A 522 20.12 -12.54 13.99
C LEU A 522 20.54 -13.69 14.94
N SER A 523 19.62 -14.21 15.75
CA SER A 523 19.93 -15.28 16.72
C SER A 523 20.18 -16.64 16.07
N THR A 524 19.58 -16.89 14.90
CA THR A 524 19.85 -18.09 14.08
C THR A 524 21.18 -17.96 13.33
N GLU A 525 21.61 -16.73 13.04
CA GLU A 525 22.87 -16.42 12.37
C GLU A 525 24.10 -16.40 13.31
N GLU A 526 23.92 -16.14 14.61
CA GLU A 526 25.01 -16.18 15.62
C GLU A 526 25.22 -17.56 16.26
N SER A 527 24.40 -18.57 15.90
CA SER A 527 24.45 -19.92 16.49
C SER A 527 25.06 -20.99 15.57
N VAL A 528 25.81 -20.59 14.53
CA VAL A 528 26.59 -21.51 13.67
C VAL A 528 28.09 -21.38 13.92
#